data_AF-A0A956DL96-F1
#
_entry.id   AF-A0A956DL96-F1
#
_cell.length_a   1.000
_cell.length_b   1.000
_cell.length_c   1.000
_cell.angle_alpha   90.00
_cell.angle_beta   90.00
_cell.angle_gamma   90.00
#
_symmetry.space_group_name_H-M   'P 1'
#
loop_
_entity.id
_entity.type
_entity.pdbx_description
1 polymer ?
#
loop_
_entity_poly.entity_id
_entity_poly.type
_entity_poly.pdbx_seq_one_letter_code
_entity_poly.pdbx_strand_id
1 'polypeptide(L)'
;MNKTSMGIAFVLVGAIASGCGSEVEKRPANGAGGAAEGGSGPSGGTASTGGTMDEGGGGIGGGGGTAEGGAGAGTTGIGEITVVNADDGSGILVAFANEAPEYCTTMADDGTCRFVLCDFDKPAPPMLDGGVVSLAGGLEAASLSFDAMLGRYPSFDASAAIYAPGQMLTVSGAGSAEVPAFSVTFEAPTVAELTAPDLSNLAIDTSQPLAIGWTNGGSVGEVEVRLVSEDPSSPDPYGLICRFPAAAGSGTVSPAMLANLPPTPDQGWLIATHYHDAEATPPGWSILVTAGAYATSAVTSDGFAYAEGFPIQ
;
A
#
# COMPACT_ATOMS: atom_id res chain seq x y z
N MET A 1 -24.08 -2.05 -22.73
CA MET A 1 -23.77 -1.46 -21.42
C MET A 1 -22.44 -2.06 -20.99
N ASN A 2 -21.33 -1.40 -21.31
CA ASN A 2 -19.99 -1.88 -20.94
C ASN A 2 -19.79 -1.55 -19.47
N LYS A 3 -19.68 -2.57 -18.61
CA LYS A 3 -19.12 -2.40 -17.27
C LYS A 3 -17.63 -2.12 -17.47
N THR A 4 -17.22 -0.88 -17.30
CA THR A 4 -15.80 -0.56 -17.09
C THR A 4 -15.45 -1.16 -15.73
N SER A 5 -14.70 -2.26 -15.70
CA SER A 5 -14.10 -2.74 -14.46
C SER A 5 -13.10 -1.67 -14.03
N MET A 6 -13.50 -0.87 -13.05
CA MET A 6 -12.62 0.06 -12.36
C MET A 6 -11.68 -0.81 -11.52
N GLY A 7 -10.41 -0.88 -11.90
CA GLY A 7 -9.40 -1.64 -11.16
C GLY A 7 -9.21 -1.00 -9.79
N ILE A 8 -9.61 -1.71 -8.74
CA ILE A 8 -9.39 -1.29 -7.36
C ILE A 8 -7.88 -1.20 -7.14
N ALA A 9 -7.38 -0.02 -6.76
CA ALA A 9 -5.98 0.16 -6.41
C ALA A 9 -5.68 -0.58 -5.11
N PHE A 10 -4.76 -1.54 -5.16
CA PHE A 10 -4.33 -2.28 -3.98
C PHE A 10 -3.19 -1.55 -3.32
N VAL A 11 -3.49 -0.98 -2.16
CA VAL A 11 -2.43 -0.61 -1.23
C VAL A 11 -2.06 -1.87 -0.47
N LEU A 12 -0.87 -2.40 -0.72
CA LEU A 12 -0.20 -3.17 0.32
C LEU A 12 0.00 -2.20 1.48
N VAL A 13 -0.78 -2.33 2.55
CA VAL A 13 -0.40 -1.73 3.82
C VAL A 13 0.91 -2.40 4.20
N GLY A 14 2.00 -1.74 3.86
CA GLY A 14 3.35 -2.21 4.05
C GLY A 14 3.69 -2.17 5.53
N ALA A 15 3.40 -3.25 6.23
CA ALA A 15 4.02 -3.56 7.51
C ALA A 15 4.89 -4.81 7.41
N ILE A 16 5.66 -4.91 6.33
CA ILE A 16 6.82 -5.81 6.26
C ILE A 16 8.05 -4.94 6.00
N ALA A 17 8.40 -4.13 7.00
CA ALA A 17 9.67 -3.41 7.04
C ALA A 17 10.22 -3.42 8.47
N SER A 18 10.30 -4.60 9.09
CA SER A 18 11.00 -4.81 10.35
C SER A 18 11.54 -6.25 10.41
N GLY A 19 12.87 -6.42 10.32
CA GLY A 19 13.49 -7.59 10.97
C GLY A 19 14.50 -8.48 10.23
N CYS A 20 15.24 -8.04 9.20
CA CYS A 20 16.49 -8.74 8.86
C CYS A 20 17.59 -8.40 9.88
N GLY A 21 17.54 -9.05 11.05
CA GLY A 21 18.52 -8.96 12.12
C GLY A 21 19.74 -9.86 11.89
N SER A 22 20.88 -9.21 11.67
CA SER A 22 22.25 -9.58 12.06
C SER A 22 22.98 -10.76 11.39
N GLU A 23 23.99 -10.43 10.58
CA GLU A 23 25.28 -11.11 10.69
C GLU A 23 26.28 -10.23 11.46
N VAL A 24 26.81 -10.81 12.53
CA VAL A 24 27.93 -10.28 13.32
C VAL A 24 29.20 -10.41 12.49
N GLU A 25 29.57 -9.35 11.76
CA GLU A 25 30.90 -9.29 11.16
C GLU A 25 31.94 -8.88 12.23
N LYS A 26 32.71 -9.87 12.69
CA LYS A 26 33.94 -9.65 13.45
C LYS A 26 34.89 -8.77 12.65
N ARG A 27 35.04 -7.51 13.03
CA ARG A 27 36.16 -6.66 12.58
C ARG A 27 37.49 -7.23 13.08
N PRO A 28 38.51 -7.46 12.22
CA PRO A 28 39.87 -7.59 12.69
C PRO A 28 40.42 -6.21 13.09
N ALA A 29 41.15 -6.19 14.20
CA ALA A 29 41.97 -5.07 14.61
C ALA A 29 43.18 -4.86 13.67
N ASN A 30 43.73 -3.65 13.69
CA ASN A 30 44.96 -3.12 13.05
C ASN A 30 44.69 -2.31 11.76
N GLY A 31 45.23 -1.12 11.53
CA GLY A 31 46.32 -0.44 12.21
C GLY A 31 46.43 1.05 11.83
N ALA A 32 47.41 1.70 12.44
CA ALA A 32 47.66 3.13 12.44
C ALA A 32 48.40 3.67 11.19
N GLY A 33 48.28 4.99 10.97
CA GLY A 33 49.15 5.82 10.12
C GLY A 33 48.48 6.28 8.83
N GLY A 34 48.54 7.54 8.39
CA GLY A 34 49.24 8.72 8.85
C GLY A 34 48.70 9.98 8.13
N ALA A 35 49.21 11.14 8.55
CA ALA A 35 48.98 12.48 8.01
C ALA A 35 49.50 12.59 6.54
N ALA A 36 49.29 13.63 5.72
CA ALA A 36 48.86 15.03 5.83
C ALA A 36 48.64 15.59 4.40
N GLU A 37 48.24 16.88 4.32
CA GLU A 37 48.35 17.82 3.17
C GLU A 37 47.30 17.65 2.05
N GLY A 38 46.60 18.66 1.53
CA GLY A 38 46.87 20.09 1.42
C GLY A 38 46.77 20.46 -0.08
N GLY A 39 45.88 21.39 -0.47
CA GLY A 39 45.81 21.80 -1.89
C GLY A 39 44.59 22.63 -2.28
N SER A 40 44.75 23.95 -2.23
CA SER A 40 43.85 24.96 -2.80
C SER A 40 44.09 25.14 -4.31
N GLY A 41 43.06 25.49 -5.09
CA GLY A 41 43.28 26.28 -6.32
C GLY A 41 42.19 26.18 -7.42
N PRO A 42 41.83 27.28 -8.13
CA PRO A 42 40.63 27.39 -8.97
C PRO A 42 40.89 27.57 -10.49
N SER A 43 39.80 27.78 -11.26
CA SER A 43 39.66 28.64 -12.48
C SER A 43 39.56 28.02 -13.90
N GLY A 44 38.75 28.70 -14.74
CA GLY A 44 38.78 28.73 -16.23
C GLY A 44 37.71 27.88 -16.92
N GLY A 45 36.70 28.41 -17.61
CA GLY A 45 36.72 28.98 -18.98
C GLY A 45 36.39 27.87 -20.01
N THR A 46 35.58 27.97 -21.06
CA THR A 46 35.21 29.05 -22.00
C THR A 46 33.99 28.62 -22.85
N ALA A 47 33.26 29.61 -23.37
CA ALA A 47 32.18 29.46 -24.35
C ALA A 47 32.65 29.03 -25.75
N SER A 48 31.79 28.36 -26.52
CA SER A 48 31.90 28.28 -27.98
C SER A 48 30.57 28.62 -28.68
N THR A 49 30.63 29.66 -29.49
CA THR A 49 29.71 30.06 -30.56
C THR A 49 29.85 29.17 -31.81
N GLY A 50 28.76 29.01 -32.56
CA GLY A 50 28.82 28.92 -34.03
C GLY A 50 27.89 27.88 -34.67
N GLY A 51 26.97 28.33 -35.53
CA GLY A 51 26.24 27.46 -36.45
C GLY A 51 24.92 28.02 -36.99
N THR A 52 24.99 29.04 -37.85
CA THR A 52 23.89 29.50 -38.73
C THR A 52 23.84 28.66 -40.00
N MET A 53 22.65 28.26 -40.47
CA MET A 53 22.30 28.22 -41.89
C MET A 53 20.81 28.56 -42.10
N ASP A 54 20.60 29.55 -42.96
CA ASP A 54 19.36 29.93 -43.62
C ASP A 54 18.82 28.80 -44.53
N GLU A 55 17.50 28.72 -44.69
CA GLU A 55 16.82 29.04 -45.96
C GLU A 55 15.29 28.90 -45.81
N GLY A 56 14.57 29.87 -46.35
CA GLY A 56 13.13 30.05 -46.17
C GLY A 56 12.23 29.26 -47.10
N GLY A 57 10.93 29.33 -46.82
CA GLY A 57 9.87 28.85 -47.70
C GLY A 57 8.50 29.20 -47.13
N GLY A 58 7.89 30.26 -47.67
CA GLY A 58 6.54 30.69 -47.29
C GLY A 58 5.46 29.72 -47.79
N GLY A 59 4.41 29.56 -46.98
CA GLY A 59 3.18 28.88 -47.34
C GLY A 59 2.04 29.35 -46.44
N ILE A 60 1.16 30.17 -46.98
CA ILE A 60 -0.11 30.59 -46.37
C ILE A 60 -1.18 29.63 -46.90
N GLY A 61 -1.91 28.93 -46.02
CA GLY A 61 -3.03 28.09 -46.43
C GLY A 61 -3.65 27.36 -45.24
N GLY A 62 -4.86 27.77 -44.84
CA GLY A 62 -5.53 27.32 -43.63
C GLY A 62 -6.03 25.88 -43.64
N GLY A 63 -6.21 25.36 -42.42
CA GLY A 63 -6.98 24.17 -42.11
C GLY A 63 -7.47 24.29 -40.68
N GLY A 64 -8.76 24.59 -40.51
CA GLY A 64 -9.43 24.47 -39.23
C GLY A 64 -9.51 23.00 -38.86
N GLY A 65 -8.74 22.60 -37.85
CA GLY A 65 -8.87 21.32 -37.17
C GLY A 65 -9.15 21.61 -35.71
N THR A 66 -10.36 21.31 -35.26
CA THR A 66 -10.65 21.09 -33.85
C THR A 66 -9.83 19.89 -33.41
N ALA A 67 -8.71 20.14 -32.72
CA ALA A 67 -8.00 19.09 -32.03
C ALA A 67 -8.90 18.62 -30.87
N GLU A 68 -9.53 17.47 -31.06
CA GLU A 68 -10.05 16.64 -29.98
C GLU A 68 -8.94 16.43 -28.95
N GLY A 69 -9.31 16.57 -27.68
CA GLY A 69 -8.40 16.52 -26.54
C GLY A 69 -7.48 15.32 -26.61
N GLY A 70 -6.17 15.59 -26.62
CA GLY A 70 -5.17 14.56 -26.46
C GLY A 70 -5.46 13.80 -25.17
N ALA A 71 -5.58 12.48 -25.30
CA ALA A 71 -5.46 11.55 -24.20
C ALA A 71 -4.18 11.89 -23.44
N GLY A 72 -4.35 12.46 -22.24
CA GLY A 72 -3.24 12.79 -21.36
C GLY A 72 -2.47 11.53 -21.02
N ALA A 73 -1.15 11.59 -21.12
CA ALA A 73 -0.29 10.63 -20.44
C ALA A 73 -0.62 10.71 -18.95
N GLY A 74 -1.32 9.70 -18.42
CA GLY A 74 -1.59 9.57 -17.00
C GLY A 74 -0.26 9.36 -16.28
N THR A 75 0.01 10.18 -15.26
CA THR A 75 1.04 9.87 -14.28
C THR A 75 0.38 9.06 -13.19
N THR A 76 0.79 7.80 -13.06
CA THR A 76 0.42 6.91 -11.97
C THR A 76 1.25 7.31 -10.75
N GLY A 77 0.61 7.80 -9.70
CA GLY A 77 1.24 8.03 -8.41
C GLY A 77 0.33 7.47 -7.33
N ILE A 78 0.90 6.78 -6.33
CA ILE A 78 0.21 6.48 -5.06
C ILE A 78 0.77 7.46 -4.05
N GLY A 79 -0.06 8.30 -3.43
CA GLY A 79 0.30 8.87 -2.14
C GLY A 79 -0.32 8.04 -1.04
N GLU A 80 0.49 7.41 -0.20
CA GLU A 80 0.06 6.70 1.00
C GLU A 80 0.13 7.64 2.22
N ILE A 81 -0.94 7.68 3.00
CA ILE A 81 -0.96 8.32 4.31
C ILE A 81 -1.34 7.26 5.32
N THR A 82 -0.42 6.88 6.17
CA THR A 82 -0.67 5.89 7.22
C THR A 82 -0.76 6.59 8.57
N VAL A 83 -1.94 6.53 9.16
CA VAL A 83 -2.19 6.85 10.57
C VAL A 83 -2.26 5.51 11.28
N VAL A 84 -1.33 5.22 12.19
CA VAL A 84 -1.29 3.95 12.92
C VAL A 84 -1.34 4.22 14.41
N ASN A 85 -2.13 3.43 15.12
CA ASN A 85 -2.04 3.28 16.55
C ASN A 85 -1.40 1.93 16.87
N ALA A 86 -0.24 1.95 17.52
CA ALA A 86 0.50 0.75 17.88
C ALA A 86 -0.12 -0.04 19.04
N ASP A 87 -0.92 0.61 19.90
CA ASP A 87 -1.44 0.05 21.14
C ASP A 87 -2.74 -0.75 20.97
N ASP A 88 -3.64 -0.30 20.08
CA ASP A 88 -4.97 -0.92 19.88
C ASP A 88 -5.18 -1.55 18.50
N GLY A 89 -4.22 -1.34 17.62
CA GLY A 89 -4.25 -1.88 16.29
C GLY A 89 -5.27 -1.25 15.35
N SER A 90 -5.56 0.03 15.53
CA SER A 90 -6.35 0.83 14.60
C SER A 90 -5.46 1.63 13.66
N GLY A 91 -5.89 1.77 12.41
CA GLY A 91 -5.22 2.64 11.46
C GLY A 91 -6.12 3.16 10.35
N ILE A 92 -5.66 4.23 9.70
CA ILE A 92 -6.29 4.79 8.51
C ILE A 92 -5.22 5.01 7.47
N LEU A 93 -5.53 4.53 6.28
CA LEU A 93 -4.75 4.62 5.09
C LEU A 93 -5.48 5.51 4.09
N VAL A 94 -4.85 6.55 3.58
CA VAL A 94 -5.38 7.33 2.47
C VAL A 94 -4.49 7.11 1.27
N ALA A 95 -5.11 6.74 0.14
CA ALA A 95 -4.43 6.50 -1.12
C ALA A 95 -4.97 7.41 -2.21
N PHE A 96 -4.07 8.13 -2.86
CA PHE A 96 -4.38 8.91 -4.07
C PHE A 96 -3.95 8.12 -5.29
N ALA A 97 -4.84 7.86 -6.25
CA ALA A 97 -4.44 7.23 -7.51
C ALA A 97 -5.24 7.79 -8.68
N ASN A 98 -4.52 8.14 -9.76
CA ASN A 98 -5.14 8.33 -11.08
C ASN A 98 -5.29 6.99 -11.82
N GLU A 99 -4.33 6.10 -11.60
CA GLU A 99 -4.29 4.69 -12.00
C GLU A 99 -3.52 3.94 -10.90
N ALA A 100 -3.80 2.66 -10.65
CA ALA A 100 -3.06 1.87 -9.67
C ALA A 100 -1.71 1.44 -10.28
N PRO A 101 -0.55 1.71 -9.64
CA PRO A 101 0.70 1.10 -10.03
C PRO A 101 0.62 -0.40 -9.83
N GLU A 102 0.86 -1.14 -10.91
CA GLU A 102 0.93 -2.60 -10.89
C GLU A 102 2.32 -3.05 -10.42
N TYR A 103 2.62 -2.88 -9.13
CA TYR A 103 3.72 -3.59 -8.49
C TYR A 103 3.44 -5.08 -8.42
N CYS A 104 2.16 -5.40 -8.20
CA CYS A 104 1.70 -6.77 -8.12
C CYS A 104 0.88 -7.11 -9.36
N THR A 105 1.25 -8.20 -10.02
CA THR A 105 0.47 -8.77 -11.11
C THR A 105 -0.52 -9.77 -10.54
N THR A 106 -1.81 -9.63 -10.88
CA THR A 106 -2.82 -10.64 -10.51
C THR A 106 -2.68 -11.83 -11.45
N MET A 107 -2.30 -12.97 -10.89
CA MET A 107 -2.05 -14.22 -11.61
C MET A 107 -3.29 -15.12 -11.66
N ALA A 108 -4.15 -15.05 -10.64
CA ALA A 108 -5.46 -15.72 -10.58
C ALA A 108 -6.47 -14.91 -9.76
N ASP A 109 -7.75 -15.03 -10.09
CA ASP A 109 -8.87 -14.33 -9.43
C ASP A 109 -10.15 -15.19 -9.53
N ASP A 110 -10.80 -15.45 -8.39
CA ASP A 110 -12.10 -16.15 -8.32
C ASP A 110 -13.27 -15.24 -7.88
N GLY A 111 -13.02 -13.93 -7.78
CA GLY A 111 -13.94 -12.91 -7.32
C GLY A 111 -13.95 -12.72 -5.81
N THR A 112 -13.47 -13.69 -5.03
CA THR A 112 -13.32 -13.59 -3.57
C THR A 112 -11.84 -13.45 -3.19
N CYS A 113 -10.99 -14.22 -3.87
CA CYS A 113 -9.57 -14.33 -3.63
C CYS A 113 -8.79 -14.00 -4.90
N ARG A 114 -7.63 -13.38 -4.71
CA ARG A 114 -6.68 -13.06 -5.78
C ARG A 114 -5.29 -13.49 -5.41
N PHE A 115 -4.66 -14.22 -6.33
CA PHE A 115 -3.26 -14.60 -6.23
C PHE A 115 -2.42 -13.56 -6.96
N VAL A 116 -1.47 -12.96 -6.24
CA VAL A 116 -0.65 -11.86 -6.72
C VAL A 116 0.83 -12.18 -6.59
N LEU A 117 1.60 -11.75 -7.59
CA LEU A 117 3.06 -11.76 -7.57
C LEU A 117 3.54 -10.30 -7.59
N CYS A 118 4.27 -9.89 -6.56
CA CYS A 118 4.75 -8.52 -6.41
C CYS A 118 6.23 -8.41 -6.79
N ASP A 119 6.53 -7.54 -7.76
CA ASP A 119 7.87 -7.24 -8.24
C ASP A 119 8.39 -5.99 -7.50
N PHE A 120 9.28 -6.21 -6.53
CA PHE A 120 9.86 -5.16 -5.69
C PHE A 120 11.09 -4.49 -6.31
N ASP A 121 11.58 -4.98 -7.46
CA ASP A 121 12.67 -4.32 -8.19
C ASP A 121 12.19 -3.06 -8.93
N LYS A 122 10.87 -2.87 -9.07
CA LYS A 122 10.29 -1.65 -9.63
C LYS A 122 10.42 -0.48 -8.65
N PRO A 123 10.94 0.68 -9.10
CA PRO A 123 11.01 1.86 -8.25
C PRO A 123 9.59 2.30 -7.86
N ALA A 124 9.45 2.77 -6.62
CA ALA A 124 8.16 3.29 -6.20
C ALA A 124 7.76 4.54 -7.00
N PRO A 125 6.49 4.65 -7.47
CA PRO A 125 6.01 5.88 -8.05
C PRO A 125 6.15 7.04 -7.07
N PRO A 126 6.36 8.26 -7.58
CA PRO A 126 6.34 9.43 -6.73
C PRO A 126 4.96 9.57 -6.07
N MET A 127 4.95 9.97 -4.80
CA MET A 127 3.71 10.31 -4.12
C MET A 127 3.20 11.66 -4.63
N LEU A 128 1.88 11.80 -4.68
CA LEU A 128 1.20 13.00 -5.15
C LEU A 128 0.90 13.96 -3.98
N ASP A 129 1.03 15.26 -4.22
CA ASP A 129 0.67 16.28 -3.23
C ASP A 129 -0.85 16.44 -3.18
N GLY A 130 -1.49 15.97 -2.11
CA GLY A 130 -2.91 16.16 -1.80
C GLY A 130 -3.24 17.44 -1.03
N GLY A 131 -2.25 18.30 -0.77
CA GLY A 131 -2.36 19.40 0.17
C GLY A 131 -2.35 18.91 1.62
N VAL A 132 -2.95 19.68 2.53
CA VAL A 132 -3.15 19.23 3.92
C VAL A 132 -4.31 18.24 3.96
N VAL A 133 -4.04 17.04 4.48
CA VAL A 133 -5.02 15.96 4.67
C VAL A 133 -5.36 15.86 6.15
N SER A 134 -6.65 15.86 6.47
CA SER A 134 -7.15 15.87 7.84
C SER A 134 -8.13 14.73 8.10
N LEU A 135 -8.03 14.14 9.29
CA LEU A 135 -9.01 13.24 9.88
C LEU A 135 -9.82 13.99 10.94
N ALA A 136 -11.14 13.93 10.81
CA ALA A 136 -12.10 14.49 11.77
C ALA A 136 -13.15 13.44 12.17
N GLY A 137 -13.87 13.74 13.25
CA GLY A 137 -14.95 12.89 13.75
C GLY A 137 -14.50 11.74 14.65
N GLY A 138 -13.20 11.46 14.75
CA GLY A 138 -12.61 10.45 15.64
C GLY A 138 -12.45 10.90 17.09
N LEU A 139 -11.75 10.09 17.89
CA LEU A 139 -11.34 10.40 19.25
C LEU A 139 -10.19 11.43 19.27
N GLU A 140 -9.34 11.38 18.25
CA GLU A 140 -8.25 12.33 18.01
C GLU A 140 -8.36 12.87 16.58
N ALA A 141 -8.18 14.19 16.43
CA ALA A 141 -8.08 14.81 15.11
C ALA A 141 -6.62 14.74 14.63
N ALA A 142 -6.41 14.29 13.40
CA ALA A 142 -5.08 14.24 12.78
C ALA A 142 -5.01 15.15 11.56
N SER A 143 -3.84 15.72 11.30
CA SER A 143 -3.58 16.53 10.10
C SER A 143 -2.16 16.29 9.62
N LEU A 144 -2.03 16.01 8.33
CA LEU A 144 -0.78 15.66 7.68
C LEU A 144 -0.53 16.59 6.49
N SER A 145 0.69 17.09 6.39
CA SER A 145 1.14 17.96 5.32
C SER A 145 2.16 17.22 4.46
N PHE A 146 2.09 17.40 3.14
CA PHE A 146 3.06 16.83 2.23
C PHE A 146 4.45 17.43 2.47
N ASP A 147 5.44 16.58 2.69
CA ASP A 147 6.85 16.99 2.78
C ASP A 147 7.46 16.90 1.38
N ALA A 148 7.60 18.06 0.72
CA ALA A 148 8.17 18.14 -0.61
C ALA A 148 9.66 17.77 -0.70
N MET A 149 10.41 17.80 0.41
CA MET A 149 11.80 17.32 0.42
C MET A 149 11.87 15.80 0.44
N LEU A 150 10.97 15.16 1.19
CA LEU A 150 10.90 13.70 1.29
C LEU A 150 10.02 13.08 0.20
N GLY A 151 9.23 13.90 -0.51
CA GLY A 151 8.27 13.45 -1.50
C GLY A 151 7.18 12.56 -0.90
N ARG A 152 6.75 12.82 0.34
CA ARG A 152 5.75 12.00 1.05
C ARG A 152 5.02 12.74 2.16
N TYR A 153 3.93 12.16 2.64
CA TYR A 153 3.34 12.52 3.92
C TYR A 153 4.11 11.81 5.06
N PRO A 154 4.47 12.51 6.15
CA PRO A 154 4.98 11.83 7.34
C PRO A 154 3.88 10.98 7.99
N SER A 155 4.26 9.91 8.68
CA SER A 155 3.33 9.13 9.50
C SER A 155 2.79 9.96 10.67
N PHE A 156 1.56 9.66 11.09
CA PHE A 156 1.02 10.14 12.35
C PHE A 156 0.95 8.99 13.34
N ASP A 157 1.74 9.08 14.41
CA ASP A 157 1.75 8.12 15.49
C ASP A 157 0.85 8.62 16.62
N ALA A 158 -0.28 7.95 16.84
CA ALA A 158 -1.19 8.28 17.93
C ALA A 158 -0.81 7.54 19.21
N SER A 159 -0.88 8.22 20.35
CA SER A 159 -0.62 7.61 21.68
C SER A 159 -1.86 6.97 22.33
N ALA A 160 -3.01 7.07 21.68
CA ALA A 160 -4.29 6.53 22.11
C ALA A 160 -5.18 6.26 20.88
N ALA A 161 -6.21 5.42 21.06
CA ALA A 161 -7.14 5.05 19.99
C ALA A 161 -7.61 6.28 19.21
N ILE A 162 -7.43 6.27 17.88
CA ILE A 162 -7.80 7.41 17.03
C ILE A 162 -9.31 7.47 16.75
N TYR A 163 -10.01 6.35 16.90
CA TYR A 163 -11.46 6.24 16.74
C TYR A 163 -12.04 5.12 17.61
N ALA A 164 -13.34 5.21 17.90
CA ALA A 164 -14.11 4.09 18.44
C ALA A 164 -14.73 3.25 17.31
N PRO A 165 -14.92 1.93 17.50
CA PRO A 165 -15.65 1.09 16.54
C PRO A 165 -17.05 1.64 16.20
N GLY A 166 -17.40 1.70 14.91
CA GLY A 166 -18.69 2.22 14.45
C GLY A 166 -18.83 3.75 14.45
N GLN A 167 -17.77 4.49 14.81
CA GLN A 167 -17.78 5.95 14.79
C GLN A 167 -17.71 6.48 13.35
N MET A 168 -18.50 7.52 13.02
CA MET A 168 -18.39 8.19 11.73
C MET A 168 -17.14 9.06 11.68
N LEU A 169 -16.27 8.82 10.72
CA LEU A 169 -15.05 9.55 10.46
C LEU A 169 -15.16 10.31 9.15
N THR A 170 -14.48 11.45 9.08
CA THR A 170 -14.34 12.22 7.85
C THR A 170 -12.87 12.43 7.55
N VAL A 171 -12.42 11.96 6.39
CA VAL A 171 -11.10 12.28 5.84
C VAL A 171 -11.29 13.31 4.73
N SER A 172 -10.54 14.40 4.78
CA SER A 172 -10.60 15.45 3.75
C SER A 172 -9.21 15.96 3.41
N GLY A 173 -9.02 16.36 2.16
CA GLY A 173 -7.82 17.05 1.72
C GLY A 173 -8.17 18.36 1.01
N ALA A 174 -7.38 19.39 1.27
CA ALA A 174 -7.55 20.69 0.61
C ALA A 174 -7.28 20.63 -0.90
N GLY A 175 -6.58 19.59 -1.37
CA GLY A 175 -6.07 19.47 -2.73
C GLY A 175 -4.82 20.32 -2.96
N SER A 176 -4.22 20.14 -4.13
CA SER A 176 -3.09 20.91 -4.64
C SER A 176 -3.25 21.13 -6.16
N ALA A 177 -2.15 21.46 -6.85
CA ALA A 177 -2.13 21.44 -8.32
C ALA A 177 -2.15 20.00 -8.90
N GLU A 178 -1.75 19.01 -8.11
CA GLU A 178 -1.71 17.61 -8.52
C GLU A 178 -3.03 16.90 -8.22
N VAL A 179 -3.55 16.99 -6.99
CA VAL A 179 -4.77 16.28 -6.56
C VAL A 179 -5.89 17.27 -6.27
N PRO A 180 -7.14 17.06 -6.72
CA PRO A 180 -8.28 17.92 -6.39
C PRO A 180 -8.66 17.81 -4.90
N ALA A 181 -9.34 18.83 -4.39
CA ALA A 181 -9.92 18.79 -3.06
C ALA A 181 -10.92 17.62 -2.93
N PHE A 182 -10.97 16.99 -1.75
CA PHE A 182 -11.83 15.85 -1.51
C PHE A 182 -12.31 15.77 -0.06
N SER A 183 -13.40 15.06 0.15
CA SER A 183 -13.94 14.75 1.48
C SER A 183 -14.70 13.42 1.40
N VAL A 184 -14.31 12.47 2.25
CA VAL A 184 -14.90 11.14 2.36
C VAL A 184 -15.37 10.96 3.79
N THR A 185 -16.59 10.46 3.97
CA THR A 185 -17.13 10.12 5.28
C THR A 185 -17.47 8.63 5.31
N PHE A 186 -17.04 7.94 6.35
CA PHE A 186 -17.18 6.49 6.48
C PHE A 186 -17.32 6.08 7.94
N GLU A 187 -17.85 4.89 8.17
CA GLU A 187 -17.95 4.30 9.52
C GLU A 187 -16.66 3.55 9.84
N ALA A 188 -16.06 3.83 11.01
CA ALA A 188 -14.85 3.16 11.47
C ALA A 188 -15.10 1.65 11.66
N PRO A 189 -14.20 0.77 11.15
CA PRO A 189 -14.37 -0.67 11.29
C PRO A 189 -14.31 -1.11 12.77
N THR A 190 -14.93 -2.24 13.06
CA THR A 190 -14.78 -2.94 14.34
C THR A 190 -13.54 -3.82 14.31
N VAL A 191 -13.01 -4.22 15.46
CA VAL A 191 -11.92 -5.20 15.50
C VAL A 191 -12.50 -6.60 15.28
N ALA A 192 -12.17 -7.25 14.16
CA ALA A 192 -12.57 -8.64 13.91
C ALA A 192 -11.60 -9.59 14.62
N GLU A 193 -12.14 -10.52 15.41
CA GLU A 193 -11.35 -11.55 16.09
C GLU A 193 -11.45 -12.87 15.32
N LEU A 194 -10.32 -13.37 14.81
CA LEU A 194 -10.28 -14.65 14.14
C LEU A 194 -10.64 -15.79 15.11
N THR A 195 -11.55 -16.65 14.67
CA THR A 195 -11.94 -17.89 15.35
C THR A 195 -11.55 -19.15 14.58
N ALA A 196 -11.20 -19.00 13.29
CA ALA A 196 -10.61 -20.07 12.48
C ALA A 196 -9.72 -19.46 11.39
N PRO A 197 -8.61 -20.13 11.02
CA PRO A 197 -8.11 -21.38 11.59
C PRO A 197 -7.56 -21.21 13.01
N ASP A 198 -7.30 -22.32 13.72
CA ASP A 198 -6.59 -22.27 15.00
C ASP A 198 -5.13 -21.86 14.74
N LEU A 199 -4.78 -20.64 15.17
CA LEU A 199 -3.46 -20.06 14.94
C LEU A 199 -2.36 -20.72 15.78
N SER A 200 -2.71 -21.47 16.84
CA SER A 200 -1.72 -22.07 17.74
C SER A 200 -0.91 -23.21 17.10
N ASN A 201 -1.47 -23.86 16.10
CA ASN A 201 -0.86 -24.97 15.36
C ASN A 201 -1.29 -24.91 13.89
N LEU A 202 -1.18 -23.72 13.29
CA LEU A 202 -1.60 -23.52 11.91
C LEU A 202 -0.76 -24.40 10.98
N ALA A 203 -1.43 -25.14 10.10
CA ALA A 203 -0.83 -25.82 8.95
C ALA A 203 -1.86 -25.73 7.82
N ILE A 204 -1.44 -25.28 6.64
CA ILE A 204 -2.33 -25.10 5.49
C ILE A 204 -2.09 -26.25 4.52
N ASP A 205 -3.09 -27.13 4.38
CA ASP A 205 -3.15 -28.13 3.31
C ASP A 205 -3.78 -27.47 2.07
N THR A 206 -2.95 -27.19 1.06
CA THR A 206 -3.38 -26.50 -0.16
C THR A 206 -4.38 -27.30 -1.01
N SER A 207 -4.56 -28.59 -0.72
CA SER A 207 -5.55 -29.45 -1.37
C SER A 207 -6.94 -29.36 -0.74
N GLN A 208 -7.08 -28.77 0.44
CA GLN A 208 -8.34 -28.66 1.18
C GLN A 208 -8.85 -27.21 1.24
N PRO A 209 -10.16 -26.99 1.35
CA PRO A 209 -10.67 -25.65 1.56
C PRO A 209 -10.22 -25.10 2.92
N LEU A 210 -9.70 -23.89 2.97
CA LEU A 210 -9.34 -23.23 4.22
C LEU A 210 -10.53 -22.41 4.73
N ALA A 211 -11.10 -22.84 5.84
CA ALA A 211 -12.17 -22.12 6.52
C ALA A 211 -11.59 -20.96 7.35
N ILE A 212 -12.12 -19.77 7.12
CA ILE A 212 -11.85 -18.55 7.88
C ILE A 212 -13.09 -18.24 8.70
N GLY A 213 -12.94 -18.04 10.00
CA GLY A 213 -14.03 -17.65 10.89
C GLY A 213 -13.62 -16.44 11.70
N TRP A 214 -14.56 -15.56 12.00
CA TRP A 214 -14.32 -14.42 12.89
C TRP A 214 -15.56 -14.02 13.68
N THR A 215 -15.33 -13.33 14.78
CA THR A 215 -16.35 -12.62 15.55
C THR A 215 -16.08 -11.13 15.51
N ASN A 216 -17.04 -10.32 15.96
CA ASN A 216 -16.90 -8.86 16.05
C ASN A 216 -16.57 -8.15 14.71
N GLY A 217 -16.90 -8.75 13.56
CA GLY A 217 -16.69 -8.15 12.24
C GLY A 217 -17.61 -6.97 11.89
N GLY A 218 -18.60 -6.63 12.73
CA GLY A 218 -19.48 -5.49 12.46
C GLY A 218 -20.40 -5.68 11.23
N SER A 219 -21.01 -4.58 10.77
CA SER A 219 -21.95 -4.58 9.64
C SER A 219 -21.43 -3.90 8.36
N VAL A 220 -20.27 -3.24 8.43
CA VAL A 220 -19.63 -2.51 7.34
C VAL A 220 -18.27 -3.13 7.05
N GLY A 221 -17.75 -2.92 5.84
CA GLY A 221 -16.41 -3.36 5.47
C GLY A 221 -16.28 -4.85 5.13
N GLU A 222 -15.03 -5.28 5.05
CA GLU A 222 -14.60 -6.61 4.65
C GLU A 222 -13.48 -7.11 5.58
N VAL A 223 -13.42 -8.42 5.81
CA VAL A 223 -12.27 -9.08 6.40
C VAL A 223 -11.34 -9.50 5.26
N GLU A 224 -10.16 -8.87 5.20
CA GLU A 224 -9.06 -9.34 4.36
C GLU A 224 -8.37 -10.49 5.06
N VAL A 225 -8.11 -11.57 4.33
CA VAL A 225 -7.16 -12.59 4.73
C VAL A 225 -6.04 -12.62 3.70
N ARG A 226 -4.81 -12.41 4.16
CA ARG A 226 -3.60 -12.51 3.35
C ARG A 226 -2.84 -13.75 3.78
N LEU A 227 -2.58 -14.63 2.81
CA LEU A 227 -1.58 -15.69 2.95
C LEU A 227 -0.35 -15.27 2.16
N VAL A 228 0.78 -15.15 2.83
CA VAL A 228 2.06 -14.85 2.19
C VAL A 228 2.94 -16.08 2.29
N SER A 229 3.54 -16.46 1.16
CA SER A 229 4.46 -17.57 1.05
C SER A 229 5.78 -17.07 0.48
N GLU A 230 6.88 -17.38 1.15
CA GLU A 230 8.24 -17.11 0.67
C GLU A 230 8.78 -18.36 -0.03
N ASP A 231 8.93 -18.29 -1.35
CA ASP A 231 9.67 -19.31 -2.08
C ASP A 231 11.17 -19.00 -1.94
N PRO A 232 11.99 -19.86 -1.31
CA PRO A 232 13.42 -19.60 -1.15
C PRO A 232 14.18 -19.50 -2.49
N SER A 233 13.55 -19.89 -3.60
CA SER A 233 14.09 -19.75 -4.96
C SER A 233 13.67 -18.46 -5.68
N SER A 234 12.74 -17.69 -5.11
CA SER A 234 12.25 -16.42 -5.64
C SER A 234 12.55 -15.29 -4.65
N PRO A 235 13.14 -14.16 -5.09
CA PRO A 235 13.25 -12.98 -4.24
C PRO A 235 11.87 -12.30 -4.01
N ASP A 236 10.91 -12.57 -4.89
CA ASP A 236 9.59 -11.97 -4.85
C ASP A 236 8.61 -12.83 -4.02
N PRO A 237 7.93 -12.26 -3.01
CA PRO A 237 6.95 -12.99 -2.23
C PRO A 237 5.67 -13.20 -3.03
N TYR A 238 5.03 -14.35 -2.79
CA TYR A 238 3.72 -14.68 -3.33
C TYR A 238 2.64 -14.35 -2.31
N GLY A 239 1.57 -13.69 -2.75
CA GLY A 239 0.44 -13.33 -1.90
C GLY A 239 -0.87 -13.91 -2.41
N LEU A 240 -1.66 -14.52 -1.52
CA LEU A 240 -3.07 -14.80 -1.74
C LEU A 240 -3.89 -13.86 -0.86
N ILE A 241 -4.67 -12.98 -1.48
CA ILE A 241 -5.49 -11.97 -0.80
C ILE A 241 -6.96 -12.31 -1.01
N CYS A 242 -7.66 -12.65 0.06
CA CYS A 242 -9.08 -12.96 0.06
C CYS A 242 -9.86 -11.89 0.81
N ARG A 243 -11.02 -11.50 0.29
CA ARG A 243 -11.88 -10.48 0.90
C ARG A 243 -13.26 -11.07 1.13
N PHE A 244 -13.73 -11.00 2.37
CA PHE A 244 -15.04 -11.51 2.76
C PHE A 244 -15.87 -10.40 3.39
N PRO A 245 -17.19 -10.30 3.14
CA PRO A 245 -18.03 -9.32 3.81
C PRO A 245 -17.95 -9.48 5.33
N ALA A 246 -17.65 -8.41 6.07
CA ALA A 246 -17.36 -8.53 7.51
C ALA A 246 -18.55 -9.06 8.32
N ALA A 247 -19.77 -8.75 7.88
CA ALA A 247 -21.03 -9.25 8.45
C ALA A 247 -21.26 -10.76 8.28
N ALA A 248 -20.49 -11.45 7.43
CA ALA A 248 -20.65 -12.89 7.20
C ALA A 248 -20.18 -13.75 8.37
N GLY A 249 -19.25 -13.25 9.20
CA GLY A 249 -18.64 -13.99 10.31
C GLY A 249 -17.79 -15.21 9.89
N SER A 250 -17.71 -15.50 8.60
CA SER A 250 -16.92 -16.59 8.04
C SER A 250 -16.74 -16.45 6.53
N GLY A 251 -15.71 -17.13 6.02
CA GLY A 251 -15.35 -17.21 4.62
C GLY A 251 -14.61 -18.52 4.35
N THR A 252 -14.49 -18.90 3.09
CA THR A 252 -13.73 -20.09 2.69
C THR A 252 -12.83 -19.75 1.52
N VAL A 253 -11.54 -20.05 1.65
CA VAL A 253 -10.59 -20.00 0.53
C VAL A 253 -10.65 -21.32 -0.21
N SER A 254 -10.85 -21.26 -1.53
CA SER A 254 -10.98 -22.46 -2.35
C SER A 254 -9.64 -23.21 -2.50
N PRO A 255 -9.63 -24.55 -2.60
CA PRO A 255 -8.42 -25.31 -2.92
C PRO A 255 -7.76 -24.86 -4.23
N ALA A 256 -8.56 -24.46 -5.22
CA ALA A 256 -8.06 -23.97 -6.49
C ALA A 256 -7.21 -22.70 -6.34
N MET A 257 -7.58 -21.80 -5.41
CA MET A 257 -6.80 -20.62 -5.09
C MET A 257 -5.58 -20.94 -4.24
N LEU A 258 -5.73 -21.80 -3.22
CA LEU A 258 -4.62 -22.25 -2.36
C LEU A 258 -3.53 -22.98 -3.14
N ALA A 259 -3.88 -23.76 -4.15
CA ALA A 259 -2.93 -24.49 -5.00
C ALA A 259 -2.00 -23.57 -5.81
N ASN A 260 -2.24 -22.25 -5.86
CA ASN A 260 -1.31 -21.30 -6.47
C ASN A 260 -0.17 -20.89 -5.52
N LEU A 261 -0.32 -21.09 -4.21
CA LEU A 261 0.74 -20.81 -3.25
C LEU A 261 1.86 -21.83 -3.42
N PRO A 262 3.13 -21.39 -3.53
CA PRO A 262 4.23 -22.34 -3.51
C PRO A 262 4.27 -23.05 -2.14
N PRO A 263 4.55 -24.36 -2.12
CA PRO A 263 4.69 -25.09 -0.87
C PRO A 263 5.91 -24.58 -0.12
N THR A 264 5.73 -24.24 1.15
CA THR A 264 6.80 -23.79 2.03
C THR A 264 6.85 -24.67 3.27
N PRO A 265 7.96 -25.38 3.51
CA PRO A 265 8.02 -26.32 4.64
C PRO A 265 7.94 -25.62 5.98
N ASP A 266 8.37 -24.35 6.10
CA ASP A 266 8.54 -23.70 7.41
C ASP A 266 8.20 -22.19 7.43
N GLN A 267 7.75 -21.58 6.32
CA GLN A 267 7.64 -20.12 6.21
C GLN A 267 6.37 -19.70 5.48
N GLY A 268 5.34 -19.36 6.25
CA GLY A 268 4.13 -18.73 5.79
C GLY A 268 3.65 -17.70 6.80
N TRP A 269 2.89 -16.71 6.31
CA TRP A 269 2.16 -15.76 7.13
C TRP A 269 0.70 -15.80 6.80
N LEU A 270 -0.15 -15.78 7.84
CA LEU A 270 -1.57 -15.51 7.73
C LEU A 270 -1.83 -14.21 8.48
N ILE A 271 -2.37 -13.23 7.76
CA ILE A 271 -2.76 -11.93 8.32
C ILE A 271 -4.25 -11.78 8.05
N ALA A 272 -5.03 -11.45 9.08
CA ALA A 272 -6.41 -11.04 8.89
C ALA A 272 -6.65 -9.62 9.39
N THR A 273 -7.26 -8.80 8.54
CA THR A 273 -7.50 -7.39 8.82
C THR A 273 -8.95 -7.07 8.48
N HIS A 274 -9.66 -6.41 9.39
CA HIS A 274 -10.94 -5.81 9.04
C HIS A 274 -10.67 -4.43 8.46
N TYR A 275 -11.09 -4.17 7.23
CA TYR A 275 -11.00 -2.84 6.64
C TYR A 275 -12.33 -2.38 6.05
N HIS A 276 -12.47 -1.08 5.95
CA HIS A 276 -13.58 -0.42 5.27
C HIS A 276 -12.99 0.55 4.25
N ASP A 277 -13.29 0.29 2.98
CA ASP A 277 -12.95 1.13 1.85
C ASP A 277 -14.06 2.16 1.61
N ALA A 278 -13.69 3.43 1.52
CA ALA A 278 -14.57 4.52 1.15
C ALA A 278 -13.92 5.36 0.07
N GLU A 279 -14.70 5.75 -0.94
CA GLU A 279 -14.17 6.40 -2.14
C GLU A 279 -14.77 7.80 -2.33
N ALA A 280 -13.92 8.78 -2.66
CA ALA A 280 -14.34 10.01 -3.31
C ALA A 280 -13.94 9.98 -4.79
N THR A 281 -14.85 10.41 -5.67
CA THR A 281 -14.63 10.47 -7.11
C THR A 281 -14.73 11.89 -7.65
N PRO A 282 -13.77 12.80 -7.33
CA PRO A 282 -13.66 14.06 -8.04
C PRO A 282 -13.48 13.84 -9.55
N PRO A 283 -13.81 14.81 -10.41
CA PRO A 283 -13.68 14.65 -11.85
C PRO A 283 -12.26 14.23 -12.28
N GLY A 284 -12.14 13.01 -12.84
CA GLY A 284 -10.87 12.45 -13.30
C GLY A 284 -10.02 11.77 -12.23
N TRP A 285 -10.54 11.61 -11.01
CA TRP A 285 -9.82 11.05 -9.86
C TRP A 285 -10.61 9.95 -9.16
N SER A 286 -9.89 9.00 -8.58
CA SER A 286 -10.39 8.08 -7.56
C SER A 286 -9.53 8.25 -6.30
N ILE A 287 -10.17 8.56 -5.18
CA ILE A 287 -9.50 8.76 -3.90
C ILE A 287 -10.05 7.70 -2.96
N LEU A 288 -9.21 6.72 -2.65
CA LEU A 288 -9.55 5.61 -1.79
C LEU A 288 -9.08 5.90 -0.37
N VAL A 289 -9.99 5.83 0.58
CA VAL A 289 -9.71 5.89 2.01
C VAL A 289 -10.00 4.51 2.57
N THR A 290 -8.99 3.85 3.09
CA THR A 290 -9.09 2.54 3.72
C THR A 290 -8.87 2.72 5.21
N ALA A 291 -9.88 2.50 6.03
CA ALA A 291 -9.68 2.37 7.48
C ALA A 291 -9.55 0.91 7.84
N GLY A 292 -8.55 0.56 8.65
CA GLY A 292 -8.29 -0.81 9.08
C GLY A 292 -8.30 -0.92 10.60
N ALA A 293 -8.87 -2.00 11.11
CA ALA A 293 -8.77 -2.42 12.50
C ALA A 293 -8.32 -3.88 12.56
N TYR A 294 -7.39 -4.19 13.45
CA TYR A 294 -6.81 -5.53 13.59
C TYR A 294 -6.83 -5.99 15.04
N ALA A 295 -7.10 -7.29 15.24
CA ALA A 295 -7.05 -7.90 16.56
C ALA A 295 -5.61 -8.33 16.86
N THR A 296 -5.05 -7.89 17.97
CA THR A 296 -3.71 -8.31 18.42
C THR A 296 -3.78 -9.63 19.20
N SER A 297 -4.20 -10.73 18.58
CA SER A 297 -4.17 -12.04 19.26
C SER A 297 -2.84 -12.74 18.94
N ALA A 298 -1.82 -12.41 19.76
CA ALA A 298 -0.39 -12.79 19.74
C ALA A 298 0.54 -11.66 19.27
N VAL A 299 0.96 -10.80 20.19
CA VAL A 299 1.89 -9.68 19.92
C VAL A 299 3.34 -10.15 20.00
N THR A 300 4.06 -10.21 18.87
CA THR A 300 5.33 -9.46 18.73
C THR A 300 4.97 -8.00 18.43
N SER A 301 5.93 -7.10 18.64
CA SER A 301 5.78 -5.64 18.84
C SER A 301 4.99 -4.82 17.81
N ASP A 302 4.44 -5.42 16.76
CA ASP A 302 4.05 -4.71 15.54
C ASP A 302 2.53 -4.76 15.26
N GLY A 303 1.72 -5.36 16.13
CA GLY A 303 0.27 -5.13 16.18
C GLY A 303 -0.64 -6.10 15.40
N PHE A 304 -0.15 -6.98 14.53
CA PHE A 304 -1.01 -7.84 13.70
C PHE A 304 -1.50 -9.12 14.43
N ALA A 305 -2.66 -9.69 14.07
CA ALA A 305 -2.93 -11.12 14.30
C ALA A 305 -2.17 -11.88 13.22
N TYR A 306 -0.97 -12.35 13.57
CA TYR A 306 -0.13 -13.11 12.66
C TYR A 306 0.14 -14.50 13.26
N ALA A 307 0.15 -15.50 12.38
CA ALA A 307 0.85 -16.75 12.63
C ALA A 307 2.12 -16.70 11.77
N GLU A 308 3.28 -16.93 12.40
CA GLU A 308 4.59 -17.01 11.74
C GLU A 308 5.09 -18.45 11.74
N GLY A 309 5.84 -18.80 10.70
CA GLY A 309 6.64 -20.02 10.70
C GLY A 309 5.82 -21.32 10.61
N PHE A 310 4.70 -21.29 9.89
CA PHE A 310 3.91 -22.50 9.65
C PHE A 310 4.18 -23.12 8.27
N PRO A 311 4.07 -24.45 8.15
CA PRO A 311 4.15 -25.13 6.87
C PRO A 311 2.91 -24.85 5.99
N ILE A 312 3.16 -24.54 4.72
CA ILE A 312 2.20 -24.61 3.62
C ILE A 312 2.51 -25.89 2.83
N GLN A 313 1.59 -26.87 2.89
CA GLN A 313 1.79 -28.23 2.36
C GLN A 313 0.94 -28.51 1.12
#